data_AF-A0A2K0X349-F1
#
_entry.id   AF-A0A2K0X349-F1
#
_cell.length_a   1.000
_cell.length_b   1.000
_cell.length_c   1.000
_cell.angle_alpha   90.00
_cell.angle_beta   90.00
_cell.angle_gamma   90.00
#
_symmetry.space_group_name_H-M   'P 1'
#
loop_
_entity.id
_entity.type
_entity.pdbx_description
1 polymer ?
#
loop_
_entity_poly.entity_id
_entity_poly.type
_entity_poly.pdbx_seq_one_letter_code
_entity_poly.pdbx_strand_id
1 'polypeptide(L)'
;MSNTNSSDYEPLTAVYEHLRHSQNSQELHEFATRQLPDRSNQADFSRATALLEAVAGNANTPEEDRIKLASTMPFPNILVKLSEDKSDEVRFAVAQNHNVKNWLVGRLTKDTCAKVRDAALCNPKASWKMRLEGAQTEGVSASTLDYLASLGVSSIEDAPVVLAAMVRRAVALNPGVSQKTLLDLCNDKAIDVALAAKSRCKSKM
;
A
#
# COMPACT_ATOMS: atom_id res chain seq x y z
N MET A 1 -29.16 -50.73 -11.56
CA MET A 1 -29.36 -49.78 -10.45
C MET A 1 -28.21 -48.80 -10.49
N SER A 2 -28.44 -47.66 -11.13
CA SER A 2 -27.50 -46.55 -11.28
C SER A 2 -27.50 -45.72 -10.00
N ASN A 3 -26.40 -45.73 -9.28
CA ASN A 3 -26.12 -44.77 -8.20
C ASN A 3 -24.70 -44.26 -8.39
N THR A 4 -24.53 -43.38 -9.38
CA THR A 4 -23.26 -42.72 -9.70
C THR A 4 -23.36 -41.26 -9.29
N ASN A 5 -22.43 -40.87 -8.41
CA ASN A 5 -21.98 -39.52 -8.07
C ASN A 5 -22.96 -38.65 -7.27
N SER A 6 -22.96 -38.82 -5.95
CA SER A 6 -23.01 -37.63 -5.09
C SER A 6 -21.76 -36.82 -5.40
N SER A 7 -21.90 -35.67 -6.06
CA SER A 7 -20.83 -34.69 -6.08
C SER A 7 -20.47 -34.41 -4.62
N ASP A 8 -19.26 -34.81 -4.18
CA ASP A 8 -18.75 -34.51 -2.84
C ASP A 8 -18.74 -32.99 -2.67
N TYR A 9 -19.81 -32.48 -2.07
CA TYR A 9 -19.92 -31.07 -1.74
C TYR A 9 -19.02 -30.82 -0.54
N GLU A 10 -17.82 -30.34 -0.81
CA GLU A 10 -16.89 -29.96 0.25
C GLU A 10 -17.26 -28.55 0.78
N PRO A 11 -17.63 -28.43 2.07
CA PRO A 11 -18.04 -27.15 2.64
C PRO A 11 -16.96 -26.08 2.49
N LEU A 12 -17.35 -24.83 2.22
CA LEU A 12 -16.39 -23.71 2.10
C LEU A 12 -15.43 -23.65 3.28
N THR A 13 -15.93 -23.81 4.52
CA THR A 13 -15.12 -23.79 5.74
C THR A 13 -14.05 -24.88 5.75
N ALA A 14 -14.37 -26.09 5.26
CA ALA A 14 -13.42 -27.19 5.22
C ALA A 14 -12.26 -26.88 4.27
N VAL A 15 -12.58 -26.43 3.04
CA VAL A 15 -11.56 -26.05 2.04
C VAL A 15 -10.76 -24.83 2.50
N TYR A 16 -11.42 -23.85 3.14
CA TYR A 16 -10.75 -22.66 3.66
C TYR A 16 -9.71 -23.03 4.72
N GLU A 17 -10.08 -23.83 5.73
CA GLU A 17 -9.14 -24.23 6.79
C GLU A 17 -8.02 -25.13 6.26
N HIS A 18 -8.33 -26.01 5.30
CA HIS A 18 -7.31 -26.79 4.59
C HIS A 18 -6.28 -25.87 3.91
N LEU A 19 -6.72 -24.94 3.06
CA LEU A 19 -5.81 -24.01 2.37
C LEU A 19 -5.05 -23.11 3.34
N ARG A 20 -5.68 -22.70 4.44
CA ARG A 20 -5.05 -21.85 5.46
C ARG A 20 -3.86 -22.55 6.16
N HIS A 21 -3.89 -23.87 6.25
CA HIS A 21 -2.88 -24.68 6.94
C HIS A 21 -2.02 -25.55 6.00
N SER A 22 -2.33 -25.57 4.71
CA SER A 22 -1.63 -26.37 3.71
C SER A 22 -0.14 -26.03 3.69
N GLN A 23 0.67 -27.08 3.60
CA GLN A 23 2.13 -27.01 3.34
C GLN A 23 2.45 -27.24 1.86
N ASN A 24 1.42 -27.51 1.03
CA ASN A 24 1.58 -27.77 -0.38
C ASN A 24 1.61 -26.44 -1.16
N SER A 25 2.81 -25.93 -1.44
CA SER A 25 2.98 -24.68 -2.18
C SER A 25 2.41 -24.73 -3.60
N GLN A 26 2.40 -25.90 -4.25
CA GLN A 26 1.85 -26.05 -5.59
C GLN A 26 0.32 -25.92 -5.60
N GLU A 27 -0.36 -26.52 -4.63
CA GLU A 27 -1.81 -26.34 -4.45
C GLU A 27 -2.15 -24.87 -4.19
N LEU A 28 -1.39 -24.21 -3.30
CA LEU A 28 -1.60 -22.79 -3.00
C LEU A 28 -1.37 -21.90 -4.23
N HIS A 29 -0.34 -22.20 -5.04
CA HIS A 29 -0.08 -21.55 -6.32
C HIS A 29 -1.25 -21.69 -7.30
N GLU A 30 -1.80 -22.90 -7.44
CA GLU A 30 -2.94 -23.18 -8.32
C GLU A 30 -4.17 -22.38 -7.92
N PHE A 31 -4.42 -22.20 -6.61
CA PHE A 31 -5.50 -21.33 -6.15
C PHE A 31 -5.19 -19.84 -6.34
N ALA A 32 -3.96 -19.39 -6.07
CA ALA A 32 -3.57 -17.98 -6.19
C ALA A 32 -3.62 -17.47 -7.64
N THR A 33 -3.31 -18.33 -8.61
CA THR A 33 -3.25 -17.98 -10.03
C THR A 33 -4.56 -18.22 -10.77
N ARG A 34 -5.53 -18.91 -10.14
CA ARG A 34 -6.84 -19.19 -10.74
C ARG A 34 -7.59 -17.92 -11.09
N GLN A 35 -8.15 -17.89 -12.30
CA GLN A 35 -9.03 -16.81 -12.72
C GLN A 35 -10.29 -16.80 -11.85
N LEU A 36 -10.66 -15.63 -11.35
CA LEU A 36 -11.90 -15.46 -10.60
C LEU A 36 -13.12 -15.75 -11.47
N PRO A 37 -14.16 -16.41 -10.91
CA PRO A 37 -15.45 -16.56 -11.60
C PRO A 37 -16.04 -15.21 -12.03
N ASP A 38 -17.03 -15.26 -12.91
CA ASP A 38 -17.81 -14.06 -13.25
C ASP A 38 -18.54 -13.53 -12.00
N ARG A 39 -18.49 -12.21 -11.81
CA ARG A 39 -19.18 -11.50 -10.73
C ARG A 39 -20.70 -11.67 -10.78
N SER A 40 -21.28 -11.99 -11.95
CA SER A 40 -22.70 -12.31 -12.08
C SER A 40 -23.10 -13.54 -11.25
N ASN A 41 -22.18 -14.49 -11.06
CA ASN A 41 -22.37 -15.64 -10.18
C ASN A 41 -21.83 -15.31 -8.78
N GLN A 42 -22.69 -14.67 -7.98
CA GLN A 42 -22.32 -14.17 -6.65
C GLN A 42 -21.83 -15.28 -5.70
N ALA A 43 -22.42 -16.48 -5.77
CA ALA A 43 -22.05 -17.59 -4.89
C ALA A 43 -20.63 -18.09 -5.17
N ASP A 44 -20.32 -18.38 -6.43
CA ASP A 44 -18.99 -18.88 -6.81
C ASP A 44 -17.92 -17.80 -6.65
N PHE A 45 -18.24 -16.55 -6.98
CA PHE A 45 -17.32 -15.42 -6.78
C PHE A 45 -17.00 -15.19 -5.30
N SER A 46 -18.02 -15.24 -4.42
CA SER A 46 -17.82 -15.11 -2.97
C SER A 46 -17.02 -16.29 -2.42
N ARG A 47 -17.29 -17.50 -2.90
CA ARG A 47 -16.54 -18.70 -2.51
C ARG A 47 -15.07 -18.59 -2.93
N ALA A 48 -14.80 -18.18 -4.17
CA ALA A 48 -13.44 -18.06 -4.70
C ALA A 48 -12.64 -16.97 -3.96
N THR A 49 -13.25 -15.81 -3.69
CA THR A 49 -12.58 -14.73 -2.96
C THR A 49 -12.29 -15.09 -1.50
N ALA A 50 -13.16 -15.85 -0.84
CA ALA A 50 -12.90 -16.39 0.49
C ALA A 50 -11.72 -17.36 0.50
N LEU A 51 -11.62 -18.27 -0.47
CA LEU A 51 -10.47 -19.16 -0.58
C LEU A 51 -9.16 -18.41 -0.88
N LEU A 52 -9.21 -17.39 -1.74
CA LEU A 52 -8.04 -16.53 -1.98
C LEU A 52 -7.58 -15.80 -0.72
N GLU A 53 -8.48 -15.46 0.20
CA GLU A 53 -8.09 -14.90 1.51
C GLU A 53 -7.27 -15.90 2.33
N ALA A 54 -7.68 -17.18 2.37
CA ALA A 54 -6.92 -18.23 3.05
C ALA A 54 -5.52 -18.41 2.43
N VAL A 55 -5.46 -18.45 1.09
CA VAL A 55 -4.21 -18.59 0.34
C VAL A 55 -3.30 -17.37 0.53
N ALA A 56 -3.83 -16.16 0.47
CA ALA A 56 -3.06 -14.94 0.70
C ALA A 56 -2.49 -14.85 2.12
N GLY A 57 -3.22 -15.38 3.11
CA GLY A 57 -2.78 -15.44 4.50
C GLY A 57 -1.86 -16.62 4.84
N ASN A 58 -1.60 -17.54 3.91
CA ASN A 58 -0.75 -18.70 4.14
C ASN A 58 0.71 -18.38 3.76
N ALA A 59 1.64 -18.57 4.70
CA ALA A 59 3.07 -18.32 4.51
C ALA A 59 3.75 -19.26 3.49
N ASN A 60 3.15 -20.42 3.21
CA ASN A 60 3.65 -21.40 2.23
C ASN A 60 3.21 -21.09 0.80
N THR A 61 2.26 -20.16 0.61
CA THR A 61 1.92 -19.67 -0.72
C THR A 61 3.17 -19.00 -1.30
N PRO A 62 3.63 -19.31 -2.52
CA PRO A 62 4.83 -18.70 -3.08
C PRO A 62 4.82 -17.18 -2.98
N GLU A 63 5.97 -16.59 -2.63
CA GLU A 63 6.06 -15.13 -2.41
C GLU A 63 5.64 -14.33 -3.65
N GLU A 64 6.01 -14.80 -4.85
CA GLU A 64 5.60 -14.21 -6.13
C GLU A 64 4.08 -14.14 -6.30
N ASP A 65 3.36 -15.17 -5.85
CA ASP A 65 1.90 -15.20 -5.89
C ASP A 65 1.30 -14.23 -4.89
N ARG A 66 1.86 -14.14 -3.68
CA ARG A 66 1.44 -13.16 -2.67
C ARG A 66 1.68 -11.73 -3.14
N ILE A 67 2.81 -11.45 -3.80
CA ILE A 67 3.09 -10.16 -4.45
C ILE A 67 2.08 -9.87 -5.56
N LYS A 68 1.78 -10.84 -6.42
CA LYS A 68 0.77 -10.68 -7.49
C LYS A 68 -0.61 -10.37 -6.93
N LEU A 69 -1.04 -11.10 -5.89
CA LEU A 69 -2.29 -10.85 -5.20
C LEU A 69 -2.31 -9.46 -4.54
N ALA A 70 -1.23 -9.10 -3.83
CA ALA A 70 -1.07 -7.80 -3.19
C ALA A 70 -1.16 -6.63 -4.18
N SER A 71 -0.61 -6.81 -5.39
CA SER A 71 -0.56 -5.77 -6.42
C SER A 71 -1.88 -5.58 -7.17
N THR A 72 -2.66 -6.65 -7.34
CA THR A 72 -3.80 -6.67 -8.29
C THR A 72 -5.16 -6.77 -7.63
N MET A 73 -5.26 -7.39 -6.45
CA MET A 73 -6.56 -7.70 -5.86
C MET A 73 -7.23 -6.42 -5.33
N PRO A 74 -8.53 -6.22 -5.61
CA PRO A 74 -9.28 -5.08 -5.10
C PRO A 74 -9.94 -5.33 -3.74
N PHE A 75 -9.73 -6.52 -3.16
CA PHE A 75 -10.51 -7.00 -2.02
C PHE A 75 -9.85 -6.64 -0.68
N PRO A 76 -10.52 -5.86 0.19
CA PRO A 76 -9.92 -5.41 1.44
C PRO A 76 -9.46 -6.55 2.37
N ASN A 77 -10.21 -7.64 2.47
CA ASN A 77 -9.85 -8.79 3.32
C ASN A 77 -8.52 -9.43 2.90
N ILE A 78 -8.29 -9.62 1.60
CA ILE A 78 -7.03 -10.14 1.06
C ILE A 78 -5.88 -9.15 1.33
N LEU A 79 -6.09 -7.86 1.02
CA LEU A 79 -5.05 -6.84 1.23
C LEU A 79 -4.69 -6.66 2.71
N VAL A 80 -5.63 -6.87 3.63
CA VAL A 80 -5.37 -6.84 5.07
C VAL A 80 -4.42 -7.97 5.48
N LYS A 81 -4.65 -9.20 5.03
CA LYS A 81 -3.74 -10.33 5.31
C LYS A 81 -2.33 -10.04 4.79
N LEU A 82 -2.24 -9.58 3.53
CA LEU A 82 -0.96 -9.30 2.88
C LEU A 82 -0.25 -8.08 3.47
N SER A 83 -0.98 -7.14 4.09
CA SER A 83 -0.38 -5.99 4.78
C SER A 83 0.38 -6.37 6.06
N GLU A 84 0.20 -7.59 6.55
CA GLU A 84 0.86 -8.14 7.74
C GLU A 84 1.88 -9.23 7.36
N ASP A 85 2.17 -9.39 6.05
CA ASP A 85 3.12 -10.38 5.55
C ASP A 85 4.53 -10.14 6.11
N LYS A 86 5.28 -11.22 6.32
CA LYS A 86 6.68 -11.14 6.79
C LYS A 86 7.60 -10.55 5.73
N SER A 87 7.31 -10.73 4.45
CA SER A 87 8.08 -10.13 3.36
C SER A 87 7.71 -8.65 3.19
N ASP A 88 8.74 -7.80 3.27
CA ASP A 88 8.62 -6.38 2.98
C ASP A 88 8.16 -6.12 1.54
N GLU A 89 8.54 -6.99 0.59
CA GLU A 89 8.18 -6.84 -0.82
C GLU A 89 6.68 -7.11 -1.05
N VAL A 90 6.09 -8.05 -0.30
CA VAL A 90 4.63 -8.26 -0.29
C VAL A 90 3.91 -7.04 0.29
N ARG A 91 4.35 -6.52 1.44
CA ARG A 91 3.74 -5.32 2.06
C ARG A 91 3.91 -4.08 1.19
N PHE A 92 5.05 -3.95 0.50
CA PHE A 92 5.33 -2.91 -0.48
C PHE A 92 4.35 -2.97 -1.66
N ALA A 93 4.08 -4.16 -2.18
CA ALA A 93 3.07 -4.36 -3.22
C ALA A 93 1.66 -3.93 -2.75
N VAL A 94 1.28 -4.22 -1.50
CA VAL A 94 0.01 -3.72 -0.93
C VAL A 94 0.01 -2.19 -0.87
N ALA A 95 1.12 -1.57 -0.48
CA ALA A 95 1.25 -0.11 -0.40
C ALA A 95 1.15 0.59 -1.77
N GLN A 96 1.54 -0.08 -2.86
CA GLN A 96 1.38 0.44 -4.21
C GLN A 96 -0.02 0.21 -4.82
N ASN A 97 -0.80 -0.71 -4.28
CA ASN A 97 -2.10 -1.05 -4.85
C ASN A 97 -3.10 0.13 -4.71
N HIS A 98 -3.72 0.56 -5.81
CA HIS A 98 -4.67 1.68 -5.83
C HIS A 98 -6.06 1.36 -5.25
N ASN A 99 -6.37 0.08 -5.06
CA ASN A 99 -7.62 -0.38 -4.45
C ASN A 99 -7.55 -0.45 -2.91
N VAL A 100 -6.34 -0.28 -2.35
CA VAL A 100 -6.13 -0.23 -0.90
C VAL A 100 -7.05 0.83 -0.27
N LYS A 101 -7.59 0.54 0.91
CA LYS A 101 -8.44 1.52 1.62
C LYS A 101 -7.56 2.52 2.35
N ASN A 102 -8.04 3.77 2.48
CA ASN A 102 -7.30 4.85 3.15
C ASN A 102 -6.78 4.45 4.55
N TRP A 103 -7.62 3.78 5.36
CA TRP A 103 -7.23 3.33 6.69
C TRP A 103 -6.07 2.33 6.67
N LEU A 104 -5.98 1.50 5.63
CA LEU A 104 -4.91 0.52 5.46
C LEU A 104 -3.62 1.20 4.98
N VAL A 105 -3.71 2.21 4.11
CA VAL A 105 -2.57 3.09 3.80
C VAL A 105 -2.02 3.74 5.07
N GLY A 106 -2.90 4.22 5.95
CA GLY A 106 -2.48 4.82 7.23
C GLY A 106 -1.71 3.88 8.15
N ARG A 107 -1.96 2.56 8.05
CA ARG A 107 -1.14 1.53 8.71
C ARG A 107 0.23 1.42 8.03
N LEU A 108 0.25 1.33 6.71
CA LEU A 108 1.47 1.13 5.91
C LEU A 108 2.42 2.35 5.93
N THR A 109 1.92 3.57 6.13
CA THR A 109 2.78 4.75 6.36
C THR A 109 3.59 4.66 7.65
N LYS A 110 3.26 3.70 8.52
CA LYS A 110 3.94 3.41 9.79
C LYS A 110 4.65 2.05 9.77
N ASP A 111 4.82 1.45 8.59
CA ASP A 111 5.49 0.16 8.44
C ASP A 111 6.93 0.23 8.95
N THR A 112 7.47 -0.90 9.38
CA THR A 112 8.86 -1.01 9.84
C THR A 112 9.86 -0.81 8.69
N CYS A 113 9.50 -1.22 7.48
CA CYS A 113 10.31 -1.09 6.29
C CYS A 113 10.15 0.30 5.64
N ALA A 114 11.26 0.99 5.41
CA ALA A 114 11.27 2.33 4.81
C ALA A 114 10.64 2.35 3.41
N LYS A 115 10.91 1.34 2.58
CA LYS A 115 10.35 1.23 1.23
C LYS A 115 8.82 1.17 1.24
N VAL A 116 8.24 0.44 2.21
CA VAL A 116 6.78 0.30 2.37
C VAL A 116 6.16 1.63 2.80
N ARG A 117 6.78 2.33 3.77
CA ARG A 117 6.33 3.66 4.19
C ARG A 117 6.33 4.64 3.04
N ASP A 118 7.41 4.67 2.27
CA ASP A 118 7.59 5.54 1.10
C ASP A 118 6.51 5.29 0.04
N ALA A 119 6.29 4.02 -0.33
CA ALA A 119 5.23 3.65 -1.26
C ALA A 119 3.84 4.07 -0.75
N ALA A 120 3.57 3.89 0.54
CA ALA A 120 2.30 4.26 1.15
C ALA A 120 2.06 5.79 1.13
N LEU A 121 3.10 6.60 1.37
CA LEU A 121 3.01 8.07 1.32
C LEU A 121 2.72 8.60 -0.10
N CYS A 122 3.23 7.90 -1.11
CA CYS A 122 3.00 8.19 -2.52
C CYS A 122 1.67 7.63 -3.06
N ASN A 123 0.97 6.78 -2.31
CA ASN A 123 -0.28 6.19 -2.76
C ASN A 123 -1.38 7.27 -2.91
N PRO A 124 -2.20 7.25 -3.98
CA PRO A 124 -3.30 8.20 -4.16
C PRO A 124 -4.34 8.20 -3.03
N LYS A 125 -4.47 7.07 -2.31
CA LYS A 125 -5.37 6.91 -1.16
C LYS A 125 -4.78 7.44 0.14
N ALA A 126 -3.52 7.87 0.18
CA ALA A 126 -2.95 8.55 1.34
C ALA A 126 -3.63 9.90 1.57
N SER A 127 -4.01 10.18 2.81
CA SER A 127 -4.58 11.47 3.20
C SER A 127 -3.50 12.54 3.37
N TRP A 128 -3.91 13.81 3.33
CA TRP A 128 -3.01 14.94 3.66
C TRP A 128 -2.41 14.83 5.06
N LYS A 129 -3.18 14.34 6.04
CA LYS A 129 -2.68 14.09 7.39
C LYS A 129 -1.56 13.05 7.39
N MET A 130 -1.76 11.93 6.69
CA MET A 130 -0.72 10.88 6.57
C MET A 130 0.55 11.42 5.92
N ARG A 131 0.41 12.22 4.86
CA ARG A 131 1.55 12.84 4.17
C ARG A 131 2.28 13.87 5.03
N LEU A 132 1.55 14.64 5.83
CA LEU A 132 2.13 15.58 6.79
C LEU A 132 2.93 14.84 7.87
N GLU A 133 2.35 13.82 8.49
CA GLU A 133 3.03 12.98 9.49
C GLU A 133 4.28 12.31 8.88
N GLY A 134 4.17 11.77 7.67
CA GLY A 134 5.30 11.21 6.93
C GLY A 134 6.41 12.23 6.66
N ALA A 135 6.07 13.42 6.16
CA ALA A 135 7.04 14.48 5.92
C ALA A 135 7.75 14.97 7.21
N GLN A 136 7.17 14.74 8.39
CA GLN A 136 7.79 15.06 9.69
C GLN A 136 8.66 13.91 10.23
N THR A 137 8.58 12.73 9.62
CA THR A 137 9.28 11.53 10.08
C THR A 137 10.70 11.46 9.51
N GLU A 138 11.66 11.10 10.34
CA GLU A 138 13.04 10.86 9.89
C GLU A 138 13.15 9.57 9.08
N GLY A 139 14.12 9.53 8.16
CA GLY A 139 14.38 8.33 7.35
C GLY A 139 13.38 8.07 6.21
N VAL A 140 12.52 9.05 5.88
CA VAL A 140 11.81 9.08 4.60
C VAL A 140 12.80 9.39 3.48
N SER A 141 12.71 8.69 2.36
CA SER A 141 13.66 8.89 1.26
C SER A 141 13.54 10.29 0.64
N ALA A 142 14.67 10.79 0.12
CA ALA A 142 14.70 12.05 -0.61
C ALA A 142 13.71 12.07 -1.79
N SER A 143 13.57 10.96 -2.52
CA SER A 143 12.60 10.84 -3.62
C SER A 143 11.15 10.99 -3.16
N THR A 144 10.79 10.41 -2.01
CA THR A 144 9.45 10.58 -1.44
C THR A 144 9.24 12.01 -0.97
N LEU A 145 10.24 12.62 -0.33
CA LEU A 145 10.18 14.03 0.06
C LEU A 145 10.05 14.96 -1.16
N ASP A 146 10.75 14.67 -2.26
CA ASP A 146 10.62 15.40 -3.53
C ASP A 146 9.19 15.30 -4.09
N TYR A 147 8.58 14.11 -4.06
CA TYR A 147 7.16 13.94 -4.42
C TYR A 147 6.23 14.72 -3.48
N LEU A 148 6.45 14.66 -2.17
CA LEU A 148 5.64 15.41 -1.21
C LEU A 148 5.78 16.93 -1.39
N ALA A 149 6.96 17.40 -1.80
CA ALA A 149 7.23 18.79 -2.14
C ALA A 149 6.53 19.25 -3.42
N SER A 150 6.19 18.35 -4.35
CA SER A 150 5.51 18.72 -5.61
C SER A 150 3.98 18.83 -5.47
N LEU A 151 3.42 18.39 -4.34
CA LEU A 151 1.99 18.41 -4.08
C LEU A 151 1.42 19.83 -4.03
N GLY A 152 0.36 20.06 -4.81
CA GLY A 152 -0.29 21.37 -4.95
C GLY A 152 0.51 22.41 -5.75
N VAL A 153 1.57 22.00 -6.44
CA VAL A 153 2.30 22.83 -7.41
C VAL A 153 2.17 22.24 -8.82
N SER A 154 2.50 20.95 -8.96
CA SER A 154 2.52 20.26 -10.27
C SER A 154 1.80 18.91 -10.29
N SER A 155 1.54 18.27 -9.14
CA SER A 155 1.13 16.85 -9.10
C SER A 155 -0.35 16.57 -8.83
N ILE A 156 -1.14 17.54 -8.34
CA ILE A 156 -2.57 17.35 -8.05
C ILE A 156 -3.32 18.62 -8.43
N GLU A 157 -4.10 18.57 -9.52
CA GLU A 157 -5.13 19.58 -9.82
C GLU A 157 -6.13 19.61 -8.65
N ASP A 158 -6.52 20.81 -8.19
CA ASP A 158 -7.41 21.04 -7.04
C ASP A 158 -6.93 20.56 -5.65
N ALA A 159 -5.61 20.43 -5.45
CA ALA A 159 -5.07 20.20 -4.12
C ALA A 159 -5.48 21.34 -3.15
N PRO A 160 -5.98 21.03 -1.93
CA PRO A 160 -6.24 22.04 -0.92
C PRO A 160 -4.97 22.81 -0.60
N VAL A 161 -4.90 24.08 -1.03
CA VAL A 161 -3.70 24.91 -1.01
C VAL A 161 -3.02 24.93 0.36
N VAL A 162 -3.83 25.04 1.43
CA VAL A 162 -3.34 25.06 2.82
C VAL A 162 -2.71 23.73 3.22
N LEU A 163 -3.37 22.60 2.96
CA LEU A 163 -2.86 21.28 3.34
C LEU A 163 -1.60 20.93 2.55
N ALA A 164 -1.57 21.28 1.27
CA ALA A 164 -0.39 21.11 0.43
C ALA A 164 0.79 21.93 0.98
N ALA A 165 0.59 23.22 1.29
CA ALA A 165 1.62 24.06 1.89
C ALA A 165 2.12 23.49 3.24
N MET A 166 1.24 22.97 4.09
CA MET A 166 1.63 22.32 5.36
C MET A 166 2.58 21.14 5.13
N VAL A 167 2.29 20.28 4.14
CA VAL A 167 3.17 19.16 3.79
C VAL A 167 4.51 19.67 3.26
N ARG A 168 4.52 20.62 2.32
CA ARG A 168 5.77 21.18 1.76
C ARG A 168 6.62 21.87 2.83
N ARG A 169 6.00 22.57 3.78
CA ARG A 169 6.68 23.17 4.94
C ARG A 169 7.34 22.10 5.80
N ALA A 170 6.65 20.98 6.06
CA ALA A 170 7.24 19.86 6.78
C ALA A 170 8.43 19.24 6.01
N VAL A 171 8.29 19.08 4.69
CA VAL A 171 9.40 18.62 3.84
C VAL A 171 10.62 19.55 3.93
N ALA A 172 10.42 20.87 3.87
CA ALA A 172 11.52 21.84 4.00
C ALA A 172 12.32 21.69 5.31
N LEU A 173 11.64 21.28 6.39
CA LEU A 173 12.25 21.07 7.71
C LEU A 173 12.82 19.66 7.88
N ASN A 174 12.45 18.70 7.03
CA ASN A 174 12.90 17.32 7.15
C ASN A 174 14.42 17.22 6.89
N PRO A 175 15.20 16.52 7.72
CA PRO A 175 16.64 16.38 7.52
C PRO A 175 17.01 15.62 6.23
N GLY A 176 16.14 14.74 5.74
CA GLY A 176 16.33 13.93 4.54
C GLY A 176 15.99 14.64 3.22
N VAL A 177 15.52 15.88 3.25
CA VAL A 177 15.17 16.63 2.03
C VAL A 177 16.41 16.82 1.16
N SER A 178 16.25 16.63 -0.16
CA SER A 178 17.35 16.86 -1.09
C SER A 178 17.74 18.34 -1.12
N GLN A 179 19.02 18.63 -1.34
CA GLN A 179 19.49 20.02 -1.41
C GLN A 179 18.80 20.79 -2.55
N LYS A 180 18.51 20.11 -3.66
CA LYS A 180 17.77 20.67 -4.79
C LYS A 180 16.36 21.09 -4.36
N THR A 181 15.58 20.17 -3.79
CA THR A 181 14.21 20.46 -3.34
C THR A 181 14.19 21.53 -2.26
N LEU A 182 15.17 21.54 -1.34
CA LEU A 182 15.27 22.59 -0.33
C LEU A 182 15.48 23.98 -0.96
N LEU A 183 16.32 24.10 -2.00
CA LEU A 183 16.53 25.35 -2.73
C LEU A 183 15.28 25.76 -3.52
N ASP A 184 14.60 24.81 -4.15
CA ASP A 184 13.34 25.07 -4.86
C ASP A 184 12.27 25.61 -3.88
N LEU A 185 12.16 25.00 -2.70
CA LEU A 185 11.24 25.43 -1.65
C LEU A 185 11.56 26.81 -1.06
N CYS A 186 12.80 27.31 -1.18
CA CYS A 186 13.12 28.69 -0.77
C CYS A 186 12.38 29.75 -1.62
N ASN A 187 11.89 29.37 -2.80
CA ASN A 187 11.13 30.20 -3.72
C ASN A 187 9.65 29.75 -3.80
N ASP A 188 9.17 28.95 -2.85
CA ASP A 188 7.77 28.54 -2.80
C ASP A 188 6.83 29.75 -2.72
N LYS A 189 5.68 29.67 -3.39
CA LYS A 189 4.65 30.72 -3.36
C LYS A 189 4.06 30.90 -1.95
N ALA A 190 4.02 29.83 -1.17
CA ALA A 190 3.60 29.87 0.24
C ALA A 190 4.75 30.39 1.10
N ILE A 191 4.54 31.56 1.72
CA ILE A 191 5.57 32.30 2.47
C ILE A 191 6.13 31.47 3.62
N ASP A 192 5.28 30.71 4.32
CA ASP A 192 5.66 29.86 5.44
C ASP A 192 6.58 28.71 5.04
N VAL A 193 6.35 28.10 3.86
CA VAL A 193 7.22 27.09 3.26
C VAL A 193 8.59 27.71 2.93
N ALA A 194 8.59 28.86 2.25
CA ALA A 194 9.81 29.56 1.85
C ALA A 194 10.68 29.98 3.05
N LEU A 195 10.06 30.47 4.13
CA LEU A 195 10.77 30.82 5.36
C LEU A 195 11.37 29.58 6.05
N ALA A 196 10.64 28.47 6.09
CA ALA A 196 11.12 27.21 6.66
C ALA A 196 12.32 26.64 5.87
N ALA A 197 12.28 26.71 4.55
CA ALA A 197 13.40 26.28 3.71
C ALA A 197 14.65 27.19 3.90
N LYS A 198 14.45 28.51 3.94
CA LYS A 198 15.55 29.49 4.12
C LYS A 198 16.25 29.35 5.46
N SER A 199 15.55 29.01 6.54
CA SER A 199 16.19 28.79 7.85
C SER A 199 17.14 27.59 7.85
N ARG A 200 16.84 26.57 7.05
CA ARG A 200 17.67 25.38 6.84
C ARG A 200 18.85 25.63 5.91
N CYS A 201 18.72 26.52 4.93
CA CYS A 201 19.85 26.94 4.08
C CYS A 201 20.87 27.78 4.86
N LYS A 202 20.41 28.67 5.74
CA LYS A 202 21.29 29.54 6.56
C LYS A 202 22.06 28.79 7.65
N SER A 203 21.54 27.68 8.15
CA SER A 203 22.19 26.87 9.21
C SER A 203 23.27 25.92 8.69
N LYS A 204 23.47 25.84 7.37
CA LYS A 204 24.54 25.05 6.72
C LYS A 204 25.71 25.92 6.20
N MET A 205 25.66 27.24 6.40
CA MET A 205 26.77 28.18 6.14
C MET A 205 27.45 28.55 7.45
#